data_AF-A0A7S0IZ60-F1
#
_entry.id   AF-A0A7S0IZ60-F1
#
_cell.length_a   1.000
_cell.length_b   1.000
_cell.length_c   1.000
_cell.angle_alpha   90.00
_cell.angle_beta   90.00
_cell.angle_gamma   90.00
#
_symmetry.space_group_name_H-M   'P 1'
#
loop_
_entity.id
_entity.type
_entity.pdbx_description
1 polymer ?
#
loop_
_entity_poly.entity_id
_entity_poly.type
_entity_poly.pdbx_seq_one_letter_code
_entity_poly.pdbx_strand_id
1 'polypeptide(L)'
;MDVVHENFQEAAAQLEALLPTAAFVAIDAEMTGIILEGMNPSYADTPQQRYDKMVRVASEFTLMQVGLCLFHEVPGGGLLARPFNFYVMPSAKSSVRLVMHASTAHFHTENGMDFNKWIKNGVPYIDTESYLKQEQELLRSSTSAPVLGTAQGSSSPVPVRQKVMATKPADLEFVNGAMVQVRRWAQGLSEAAQADVAAELVPLELPECNSFLRKVLHGALSEFDPQLLVETRPGSTPYKSKLAVYKMTEEQKVSHRAAKCAKKLRDLEERAGFLRVFRALSKAQRPLVGHN
;
A
#
# COMPACT_ATOMS: atom_id res chain seq x y z
N MET A 1 14.28 -22.41 0.22
CA MET A 1 13.82 -21.82 -1.06
C MET A 1 14.11 -20.33 -1.02
N ASP A 2 14.51 -19.73 -2.14
CA ASP A 2 14.63 -18.27 -2.22
C ASP A 2 13.25 -17.67 -2.49
N VAL A 3 12.84 -16.76 -1.63
CA VAL A 3 11.54 -16.09 -1.71
C VAL A 3 11.76 -14.62 -2.07
N VAL A 4 11.20 -14.24 -3.20
CA VAL A 4 11.22 -12.92 -3.81
C VAL A 4 9.78 -12.48 -4.08
N HIS A 5 9.58 -11.26 -4.58
CA HIS A 5 8.26 -10.69 -4.81
C HIS A 5 7.36 -11.60 -5.66
N GLU A 6 7.90 -12.23 -6.71
CA GLU A 6 7.14 -13.02 -7.68
C GLU A 6 6.54 -14.30 -7.09
N ASN A 7 7.26 -14.99 -6.20
CA ASN A 7 6.83 -16.25 -5.59
C ASN A 7 6.34 -16.08 -4.13
N PHE A 8 6.30 -14.85 -3.62
CA PHE A 8 5.99 -14.58 -2.22
C PHE A 8 4.63 -15.13 -1.79
N GLN A 9 3.59 -14.98 -2.61
CA GLN A 9 2.23 -15.39 -2.22
C GLN A 9 2.12 -16.90 -1.99
N GLU A 10 2.76 -17.69 -2.86
CA GLU A 10 2.82 -19.15 -2.74
C GLU A 10 3.64 -19.57 -1.52
N ALA A 11 4.85 -19.00 -1.37
CA ALA A 11 5.74 -19.30 -0.25
C ALA A 11 5.12 -18.92 1.11
N ALA A 12 4.44 -17.77 1.20
CA ALA A 12 3.75 -17.33 2.41
C ALA A 12 2.58 -18.26 2.76
N ALA A 13 1.77 -18.67 1.78
CA ALA A 13 0.70 -19.63 2.01
C ALA A 13 1.22 -21.00 2.46
N GLN A 14 2.32 -21.47 1.86
CA GLN A 14 2.97 -22.71 2.26
C GLN A 14 3.51 -22.62 3.70
N LEU A 15 4.19 -21.53 4.05
CA LEU A 15 4.69 -21.29 5.40
C LEU A 15 3.54 -21.24 6.42
N GLU A 16 2.46 -20.53 6.12
CA GLU A 16 1.26 -20.46 6.97
C GLU A 16 0.60 -21.82 7.20
N ALA A 17 0.59 -22.70 6.19
CA ALA A 17 0.06 -24.05 6.33
C ALA A 17 0.96 -24.96 7.19
N LEU A 18 2.28 -24.73 7.16
CA LEU A 18 3.28 -25.55 7.87
C LEU A 18 3.53 -25.09 9.32
N LEU A 19 3.41 -23.79 9.59
CA LEU A 19 3.68 -23.21 10.92
C LEU A 19 2.89 -23.87 12.06
N PRO A 20 1.58 -24.17 11.92
CA PRO A 20 0.80 -24.76 13.01
C PRO A 20 1.24 -26.16 13.42
N THR A 21 2.05 -26.85 12.62
CA THR A 21 2.54 -28.21 12.94
C THR A 21 4.04 -28.24 13.24
N ALA A 22 4.73 -27.10 13.13
CA ALA A 22 6.15 -27.03 13.42
C ALA A 22 6.41 -27.27 14.92
N ALA A 23 7.49 -27.99 15.22
CA ALA A 23 8.01 -28.13 16.58
C ALA A 23 8.62 -26.80 17.06
N PHE A 24 9.44 -26.18 16.22
CA PHE A 24 10.01 -24.85 16.41
C PHE A 24 10.42 -24.22 15.08
N VAL A 25 10.79 -22.95 15.12
CA VAL A 25 11.29 -22.18 13.98
C VAL A 25 12.66 -21.61 14.34
N ALA A 26 13.63 -21.73 13.43
CA ALA A 26 14.88 -20.97 13.52
C ALA A 26 14.79 -19.72 12.63
N ILE A 27 15.37 -18.60 13.09
CA ILE A 27 15.44 -17.34 12.37
C ILE A 27 16.87 -16.80 12.36
N ASP A 28 17.25 -16.25 11.22
CA ASP A 28 18.47 -15.48 11.04
C ASP A 28 18.24 -14.35 10.02
N ALA A 29 19.08 -13.32 10.03
CA ALA A 29 18.89 -12.19 9.13
C ALA A 29 20.20 -11.59 8.63
N GLU A 30 20.15 -11.12 7.37
CA GLU A 30 21.20 -10.33 6.76
C GLU A 30 20.78 -8.86 6.72
N MET A 31 21.68 -7.96 7.11
CA MET A 31 21.40 -6.54 7.29
C MET A 31 22.34 -5.68 6.43
N THR A 32 21.92 -4.46 6.12
CA THR A 32 22.75 -3.48 5.39
C THR A 32 23.88 -2.86 6.23
N GLY A 33 23.88 -3.13 7.54
CA GLY A 33 24.92 -2.73 8.48
C GLY A 33 24.58 -3.16 9.90
N ILE A 34 25.61 -3.24 10.75
CA ILE A 34 25.48 -3.63 12.17
C ILE A 34 26.27 -2.74 13.12
N ILE A 35 27.08 -1.82 12.60
CA ILE A 35 27.95 -0.93 13.38
C ILE A 35 27.57 0.50 13.04
N LEU A 36 27.26 1.30 14.06
CA LEU A 36 27.04 2.75 13.93
C LEU A 36 28.03 3.47 14.84
N GLU A 37 28.70 4.49 14.30
CA GLU A 37 29.74 5.21 15.03
C GLU A 37 29.22 5.79 16.36
N GLY A 38 29.98 5.59 17.43
CA GLY A 38 29.61 6.00 18.79
C GLY A 38 28.54 5.13 19.46
N MET A 39 27.88 4.22 18.74
CA MET A 39 26.81 3.35 19.28
C MET A 39 27.31 1.94 19.64
N ASN A 40 28.62 1.71 19.60
CA ASN A 40 29.18 0.42 19.97
C ASN A 40 28.85 0.08 21.45
N PRO A 41 28.40 -1.15 21.72
CA PRO A 41 28.17 -1.58 23.09
C PRO A 41 29.48 -1.63 23.88
N SER A 42 29.42 -1.19 25.14
CA SER A 42 30.51 -1.27 26.11
C SER A 42 30.16 -2.27 27.22
N TYR A 43 31.19 -2.88 27.82
CA TYR A 43 31.01 -3.72 29.02
C TYR A 43 30.47 -2.94 30.22
N ALA A 44 30.65 -1.62 30.24
CA ALA A 44 30.14 -0.74 31.28
C ALA A 44 28.68 -0.29 31.05
N ASP A 45 28.08 -0.63 29.90
CA ASP A 45 26.70 -0.25 29.62
C ASP A 45 25.73 -1.03 30.51
N THR A 46 24.78 -0.32 31.12
CA THR A 46 23.57 -0.94 31.67
C THR A 46 22.73 -1.58 30.55
N PRO A 47 21.84 -2.52 30.87
CA PRO A 47 20.93 -3.10 29.87
C PRO A 47 20.14 -2.04 29.09
N GLN A 48 19.67 -0.97 29.76
CA GLN A 48 18.93 0.11 29.11
C GLN A 48 19.81 0.90 28.12
N GLN A 49 21.04 1.27 28.52
CA GLN A 49 21.97 1.98 27.64
C GLN A 49 22.33 1.15 26.41
N ARG A 50 22.54 -0.16 26.59
CA ARG A 50 22.77 -1.08 25.48
C ARG A 50 21.56 -1.15 24.55
N TYR A 51 20.36 -1.28 25.10
CA TYR A 51 19.12 -1.26 24.32
C TYR A 51 18.99 0.04 23.51
N ASP A 52 19.18 1.21 24.13
CA ASP A 52 19.06 2.51 23.45
C ASP A 52 20.06 2.66 22.30
N LYS A 53 21.28 2.15 22.46
CA LYS A 53 22.28 2.09 21.38
C LYS A 53 21.84 1.17 20.25
N MET A 54 21.36 -0.03 20.57
CA MET A 54 20.94 -1.02 19.56
C MET A 54 19.69 -0.57 18.81
N VAL A 55 18.75 0.12 19.47
CA VAL A 55 17.61 0.75 18.80
C VAL A 55 18.07 1.75 17.73
N ARG A 56 19.10 2.56 18.03
CA ARG A 56 19.65 3.51 17.06
C ARG A 56 20.30 2.80 15.87
N VAL A 57 21.09 1.75 16.12
CA VAL A 57 21.69 0.92 15.05
C VAL A 57 20.61 0.29 14.17
N ALA A 58 19.62 -0.36 14.79
CA ALA A 58 18.52 -1.03 14.09
C ALA A 58 17.56 -0.07 13.36
N SER A 59 17.55 1.21 13.73
CA SER A 59 16.77 2.24 13.03
C SER A 59 17.50 2.83 11.81
N GLU A 60 18.83 2.71 11.75
CA GLU A 60 19.65 3.22 10.64
C GLU A 60 19.78 2.18 9.52
N PHE A 61 19.96 0.91 9.89
CA PHE A 61 20.14 -0.19 8.94
C PHE A 61 18.86 -0.96 8.69
N THR A 62 18.81 -1.63 7.55
CA THR A 62 17.62 -2.33 7.05
C THR A 62 17.94 -3.81 6.86
N LEU A 63 16.92 -4.66 7.00
CA LEU A 63 17.00 -6.08 6.67
C LEU A 63 17.05 -6.25 5.15
N MET A 64 17.97 -7.09 4.68
CA MET A 64 18.12 -7.46 3.27
C MET A 64 17.51 -8.84 2.99
N GLN A 65 17.79 -9.77 3.89
CA GLN A 65 17.31 -11.14 3.80
C GLN A 65 16.91 -11.61 5.20
N VAL A 66 15.84 -12.38 5.30
CA VAL A 66 15.44 -13.08 6.53
C VAL A 66 15.34 -14.57 6.22
N GLY A 67 16.20 -15.34 6.87
CA GLY A 67 16.17 -16.80 6.85
C GLY A 67 15.18 -17.32 7.89
N LEU A 68 14.26 -18.18 7.48
CA LEU A 68 13.37 -18.92 8.38
C LEU A 68 13.47 -20.41 8.08
N CYS A 69 13.68 -21.23 9.11
CA CYS A 69 13.63 -22.67 8.96
C CYS A 69 12.61 -23.27 9.92
N LEU A 70 11.57 -23.89 9.37
CA LEU A 70 10.58 -24.62 10.16
C LEU A 70 11.09 -26.05 10.37
N PHE A 71 11.02 -26.54 11.61
CA PHE A 71 11.40 -27.90 11.96
C PHE A 71 10.17 -28.72 12.36
N HIS A 72 9.97 -29.86 11.71
CA HIS A 72 8.88 -30.80 12.00
C HIS A 72 9.45 -32.13 12.45
N GLU A 73 8.87 -32.74 13.49
CA GLU A 73 9.22 -34.10 13.87
C GLU A 73 8.78 -35.09 12.78
N VAL A 74 9.61 -36.11 12.53
CA VAL A 74 9.28 -37.18 11.59
C VAL A 74 9.02 -38.50 12.31
N PRO A 75 8.10 -39.36 11.80
CA PRO A 75 7.91 -40.70 12.33
C PRO A 75 9.23 -41.49 12.29
N GLY A 76 9.61 -42.10 13.41
CA GLY A 76 10.91 -42.78 13.56
C GLY A 76 12.00 -41.92 14.18
N GLY A 77 11.70 -40.66 14.52
CA GLY A 77 12.62 -39.73 15.20
C GLY A 77 13.44 -38.89 14.22
N GLY A 78 13.86 -37.71 14.69
CA GLY A 78 14.56 -36.70 13.89
C GLY A 78 13.67 -35.52 13.50
N LEU A 79 14.26 -34.57 12.79
CA LEU A 79 13.61 -33.33 12.38
C LEU A 79 13.75 -33.11 10.86
N LEU A 80 12.63 -32.77 10.22
CA LEU A 80 12.59 -32.28 8.86
C LEU A 80 12.72 -30.76 8.87
N ALA A 81 13.80 -30.25 8.29
CA ALA A 81 14.07 -28.83 8.10
C ALA A 81 13.43 -28.31 6.81
N ARG A 82 12.74 -27.17 6.90
CA ARG A 82 12.09 -26.50 5.76
C ARG A 82 12.52 -25.03 5.69
N PRO A 83 13.64 -24.74 5.01
CA PRO A 83 14.21 -23.40 4.95
C PRO A 83 13.56 -22.50 3.89
N PHE A 84 13.39 -21.23 4.25
CA PHE A 84 12.92 -20.13 3.43
C PHE A 84 13.89 -18.95 3.57
N ASN A 85 14.37 -18.41 2.45
CA ASN A 85 15.26 -17.25 2.41
C ASN A 85 14.48 -16.08 1.80
N PHE A 86 13.88 -15.25 2.62
CA PHE A 86 13.09 -14.11 2.16
C PHE A 86 14.00 -12.93 1.87
N TYR A 87 14.11 -12.54 0.60
CA TYR A 87 14.71 -11.27 0.22
C TYR A 87 13.68 -10.17 0.47
N VAL A 88 13.98 -9.21 1.34
CA VAL A 88 13.01 -8.21 1.81
C VAL A 88 13.48 -6.80 1.51
N MET A 89 12.57 -5.93 1.09
CA MET A 89 12.86 -4.56 0.69
C MET A 89 11.79 -3.62 1.27
N PRO A 90 12.15 -2.46 1.86
CA PRO A 90 11.15 -1.49 2.27
C PRO A 90 10.26 -1.11 1.09
N SER A 91 8.94 -1.01 1.32
CA SER A 91 8.02 -0.57 0.28
C SER A 91 8.44 0.80 -0.27
N ALA A 92 8.37 1.01 -1.59
CA ALA A 92 8.68 2.30 -2.22
C ALA A 92 7.78 3.47 -1.76
N LYS A 93 6.66 3.17 -1.08
CA LYS A 93 5.76 4.14 -0.46
C LYS A 93 6.08 4.41 1.01
N SER A 94 7.08 3.74 1.57
CA SER A 94 7.57 3.97 2.93
C SER A 94 8.50 5.18 2.97
N SER A 95 8.68 5.77 4.16
CA SER A 95 9.67 6.83 4.41
C SER A 95 11.04 6.28 4.82
N VAL A 96 11.25 4.96 4.70
CA VAL A 96 12.50 4.31 5.11
C VAL A 96 13.61 4.73 4.17
N ARG A 97 14.73 5.20 4.74
CA ARG A 97 15.96 5.46 3.99
C ARG A 97 16.79 4.19 3.97
N LEU A 98 17.25 3.80 2.79
CA LEU A 98 18.14 2.65 2.65
C LEU A 98 19.59 3.12 2.77
N VAL A 99 20.25 2.75 3.86
CA VAL A 99 21.67 3.04 4.14
C VAL A 99 22.43 1.72 4.22
N MET A 100 23.65 1.69 3.67
CA MET A 100 24.48 0.50 3.66
C MET A 100 25.95 0.82 3.98
N HIS A 101 26.54 0.04 4.87
CA HIS A 101 27.97 0.12 5.16
C HIS A 101 28.80 -0.57 4.08
N ALA A 102 29.89 0.07 3.67
CA ALA A 102 30.79 -0.47 2.63
C ALA A 102 31.41 -1.82 3.03
N SER A 103 31.80 -1.99 4.30
CA SER A 103 32.32 -3.27 4.81
C SER A 103 31.26 -4.37 4.78
N THR A 104 30.02 -4.05 5.12
CA THR A 104 28.88 -4.98 5.03
C THR A 104 28.60 -5.36 3.58
N ALA A 105 28.70 -4.40 2.64
CA ALA A 105 28.56 -4.70 1.22
C ALA A 105 29.64 -5.64 0.70
N HIS A 106 30.89 -5.41 1.12
CA HIS A 106 32.01 -6.28 0.79
C HIS A 106 31.81 -7.70 1.35
N PHE A 107 31.52 -7.83 2.66
CA PHE A 107 31.26 -9.11 3.31
C PHE A 107 30.15 -9.91 2.62
N HIS A 108 29.01 -9.28 2.34
CA HIS A 108 27.90 -9.93 1.66
C HIS A 108 28.24 -10.34 0.22
N THR A 109 29.06 -9.54 -0.48
CA THR A 109 29.54 -9.90 -1.82
C THR A 109 30.40 -11.16 -1.77
N GLU A 110 31.33 -11.27 -0.81
CA GLU A 110 32.18 -12.44 -0.63
C GLU A 110 31.40 -13.70 -0.27
N ASN A 111 30.27 -13.55 0.43
CA ASN A 111 29.38 -14.65 0.81
C ASN A 111 28.26 -14.92 -0.21
N GLY A 112 28.34 -14.35 -1.42
CA GLY A 112 27.44 -14.68 -2.53
C GLY A 112 26.05 -14.05 -2.47
N MET A 113 25.88 -12.95 -1.72
CA MET A 113 24.62 -12.20 -1.70
C MET A 113 24.31 -11.62 -3.09
N ASP A 114 23.13 -11.95 -3.61
CA ASP A 114 22.63 -11.40 -4.86
C ASP A 114 21.91 -10.07 -4.63
N PHE A 115 22.66 -8.97 -4.69
CA PHE A 115 22.14 -7.62 -4.55
C PHE A 115 21.11 -7.25 -5.63
N ASN A 116 21.21 -7.81 -6.84
CA ASN A 116 20.25 -7.53 -7.91
C ASN A 116 18.92 -8.18 -7.59
N LYS A 117 18.93 -9.44 -7.15
CA LYS A 117 17.73 -10.15 -6.69
C LYS A 117 17.08 -9.41 -5.52
N TRP A 118 17.87 -8.97 -4.54
CA TRP A 118 17.37 -8.20 -3.40
C TRP A 118 16.72 -6.86 -3.81
N ILE A 119 17.43 -6.02 -4.56
CA ILE A 119 16.95 -4.66 -4.87
C ILE A 119 15.78 -4.69 -5.87
N LYS A 120 15.83 -5.56 -6.89
CA LYS A 120 14.82 -5.60 -7.94
C LYS A 120 13.57 -6.35 -7.53
N ASN A 121 13.75 -7.46 -6.82
CA ASN A 121 12.70 -8.45 -6.58
C ASN A 121 12.45 -8.68 -5.08
N GLY A 122 12.97 -7.81 -4.20
CA GLY A 122 12.73 -7.93 -2.76
C GLY A 122 11.23 -7.85 -2.44
N VAL A 123 10.77 -8.74 -1.55
CA VAL A 123 9.42 -8.73 -1.01
C VAL A 123 9.20 -7.41 -0.27
N PRO A 124 8.19 -6.60 -0.62
CA PRO A 124 7.94 -5.35 0.06
C PRO A 124 7.56 -5.60 1.52
N TYR A 125 7.85 -4.63 2.39
CA TYR A 125 7.25 -4.61 3.72
C TYR A 125 6.90 -3.18 4.15
N ILE A 126 5.95 -3.11 5.08
CA ILE A 126 5.60 -1.91 5.83
C ILE A 126 5.45 -2.29 7.30
N ASP A 127 5.56 -1.30 8.19
CA ASP A 127 5.33 -1.52 9.61
C ASP A 127 3.82 -1.68 9.93
N THR A 128 3.55 -2.23 11.12
CA THR A 128 2.18 -2.50 11.58
C THR A 128 1.34 -1.24 11.70
N GLU A 129 1.90 -0.12 12.19
CA GLU A 129 1.17 1.12 12.39
C GLU A 129 0.74 1.72 11.03
N SER A 130 1.67 1.80 10.09
CA SER A 130 1.42 2.24 8.71
C SER A 130 0.38 1.37 8.00
N TYR A 131 0.39 0.05 8.22
CA TYR A 131 -0.63 -0.85 7.67
C TYR A 131 -2.01 -0.52 8.25
N LEU A 132 -2.13 -0.52 9.59
CA LEU A 132 -3.41 -0.33 10.27
C LEU A 132 -4.04 1.04 9.94
N LYS A 133 -3.21 2.09 9.88
CA LYS A 133 -3.67 3.43 9.51
C LYS A 133 -4.22 3.46 8.08
N GLN A 134 -3.59 2.77 7.14
CA GLN A 134 -4.05 2.70 5.75
C GLN A 134 -5.30 1.85 5.61
N GLU A 135 -5.36 0.71 6.30
CA GLU A 135 -6.54 -0.15 6.34
C GLU A 135 -7.76 0.59 6.89
N GLN A 136 -7.62 1.27 8.03
CA GLN A 136 -8.69 2.08 8.62
C GLN A 136 -9.15 3.19 7.68
N GLU A 137 -8.24 3.92 7.02
CA GLU A 137 -8.61 4.97 6.08
C GLU A 137 -9.35 4.41 4.85
N LEU A 138 -8.95 3.25 4.33
CA LEU A 138 -9.64 2.57 3.24
C LEU A 138 -11.07 2.20 3.65
N LEU A 139 -11.24 1.56 4.81
CA LEU A 139 -12.55 1.17 5.34
C LEU A 139 -13.44 2.39 5.63
N ARG A 140 -12.88 3.46 6.19
CA ARG A 140 -13.58 4.73 6.42
C ARG A 140 -14.06 5.36 5.12
N SER A 141 -13.20 5.38 4.09
CA SER A 141 -13.52 5.91 2.77
C SER A 141 -14.61 5.12 2.04
N SER A 142 -14.82 3.85 2.42
CA SER A 142 -15.87 2.99 1.85
C SER A 142 -17.25 3.23 2.47
N THR A 143 -17.29 3.59 3.76
CA THR A 143 -18.52 3.78 4.55
C THR A 143 -18.99 5.23 4.56
N SER A 144 -18.08 6.19 4.42
CA SER A 144 -18.45 7.60 4.30
C SER A 144 -19.01 7.90 2.90
N ALA A 145 -20.22 8.46 2.84
CA ALA A 145 -20.73 9.20 1.68
C ALA A 145 -19.67 10.25 1.22
N PRO A 146 -19.63 10.66 -0.05
CA PRO A 146 -18.49 11.37 -0.63
C PRO A 146 -18.28 12.72 0.05
N VAL A 147 -17.41 12.75 1.06
CA VAL A 147 -16.81 13.98 1.54
C VAL A 147 -15.66 14.26 0.59
N LEU A 148 -15.92 15.13 -0.38
CA LEU A 148 -14.91 15.73 -1.25
C LEU A 148 -13.67 16.09 -0.40
N GLY A 149 -12.52 15.55 -0.81
CA GLY A 149 -11.33 15.41 0.01
C GLY A 149 -10.86 16.69 0.71
N THR A 150 -10.38 16.51 1.93
CA THR A 150 -9.56 17.49 2.64
C THR A 150 -8.39 16.77 3.27
N ALA A 151 -7.20 17.27 2.96
CA ALA A 151 -6.01 17.04 3.75
C ALA A 151 -6.25 17.49 5.20
N GLN A 152 -5.76 16.64 6.11
CA GLN A 152 -5.34 16.90 7.49
C GLN A 152 -6.37 17.41 8.51
N GLY A 153 -6.29 16.78 9.69
CA GLY A 153 -7.22 16.93 10.79
C GLY A 153 -7.13 18.27 11.52
N SER A 154 -8.27 18.69 12.03
CA SER A 154 -8.44 19.24 13.37
C SER A 154 -9.94 19.30 13.64
N SER A 155 -10.33 18.92 14.85
CA SER A 155 -11.68 19.07 15.36
C SER A 155 -12.00 20.56 15.48
N SER A 156 -12.84 21.08 14.59
CA SER A 156 -13.43 22.42 14.71
C SER A 156 -14.78 22.45 13.99
N PRO A 157 -15.70 23.36 14.38
CA PRO A 157 -17.07 23.39 13.90
C PRO A 157 -17.11 23.53 12.38
N VAL A 158 -18.02 22.79 11.74
CA VAL A 158 -18.20 22.70 10.29
C VAL A 158 -18.17 24.10 9.64
N PRO A 159 -17.15 24.46 8.86
CA PRO A 159 -17.18 25.72 8.12
C PRO A 159 -18.15 25.58 6.95
N VAL A 160 -19.08 26.53 6.83
CA VAL A 160 -19.95 26.71 5.66
C VAL A 160 -19.06 26.80 4.43
N ARG A 161 -19.10 25.77 3.56
CA ARG A 161 -18.23 25.67 2.38
C ARG A 161 -18.53 26.81 1.40
N GLN A 162 -17.60 27.74 1.22
CA GLN A 162 -17.66 28.71 0.11
C GLN A 162 -17.64 27.97 -1.23
N LYS A 163 -18.65 28.22 -2.07
CA LYS A 163 -18.72 27.73 -3.45
C LYS A 163 -17.54 28.28 -4.23
N VAL A 164 -16.62 27.42 -4.64
CA VAL A 164 -15.49 27.83 -5.49
C VAL A 164 -16.04 28.03 -6.89
N MET A 165 -16.04 29.29 -7.35
CA MET A 165 -16.52 29.66 -8.67
C MET A 165 -15.35 30.09 -9.54
N ALA A 166 -15.35 29.65 -10.79
CA ALA A 166 -14.45 30.19 -11.80
C ALA A 166 -14.86 31.65 -12.09
N THR A 167 -13.89 32.56 -12.06
CA THR A 167 -14.12 33.99 -12.36
C THR A 167 -13.45 34.42 -13.65
N LYS A 168 -12.42 33.71 -14.10
CA LYS A 168 -11.71 34.02 -15.34
C LYS A 168 -12.52 33.54 -16.56
N PRO A 169 -12.58 34.32 -17.65
CA PRO A 169 -13.31 33.95 -18.86
C PRO A 169 -12.91 32.58 -19.43
N ALA A 170 -11.60 32.29 -19.49
CA ALA A 170 -11.10 31.01 -19.99
C ALA A 170 -11.51 29.82 -19.10
N ASP A 171 -11.55 30.00 -17.78
CA ASP A 171 -11.96 28.95 -16.84
C ASP A 171 -13.47 28.67 -16.95
N LEU A 172 -14.27 29.73 -17.14
CA LEU A 172 -15.71 29.63 -17.37
C LEU A 172 -16.02 28.91 -18.69
N GLU A 173 -15.31 29.26 -19.76
CA GLU A 173 -15.46 28.60 -21.06
C GLU A 173 -15.12 27.11 -20.98
N PHE A 174 -14.03 26.77 -20.28
CA PHE A 174 -13.64 25.38 -20.03
C PHE A 174 -14.72 24.60 -19.27
N VAL A 175 -15.21 25.16 -18.15
CA VAL A 175 -16.24 24.50 -17.32
C VAL A 175 -17.55 24.34 -18.10
N ASN A 176 -17.97 25.37 -18.83
CA ASN A 176 -19.18 25.32 -19.65
C ASN A 176 -19.03 24.28 -20.77
N GLY A 177 -17.89 24.26 -21.46
CA GLY A 177 -17.59 23.27 -22.49
C GLY A 177 -17.66 21.84 -21.95
N ALA A 178 -17.06 21.58 -20.78
CA ALA A 178 -17.12 20.28 -20.13
C ALA A 178 -18.56 19.89 -19.72
N MET A 179 -19.35 20.83 -19.18
CA MET A 179 -20.75 20.57 -18.82
C MET A 179 -21.64 20.31 -20.03
N VAL A 180 -21.37 20.94 -21.19
CA VAL A 180 -22.07 20.62 -22.45
C VAL A 180 -21.80 19.19 -22.89
N GLN A 181 -20.55 18.71 -22.77
CA GLN A 181 -20.20 17.32 -23.08
C GLN A 181 -20.97 16.35 -22.18
N VAL A 182 -21.03 16.64 -20.87
CA VAL A 182 -21.76 15.81 -19.89
C VAL A 182 -23.26 15.77 -20.18
N ARG A 183 -23.87 16.91 -20.52
CA ARG A 183 -25.30 16.97 -20.88
C ARG A 183 -25.61 16.13 -22.10
N ARG A 184 -24.82 16.26 -23.17
CA ARG A 184 -25.00 15.47 -24.41
C ARG A 184 -24.84 13.98 -24.16
N TRP A 185 -23.82 13.59 -23.42
CA TRP A 185 -23.58 12.20 -23.05
C TRP A 185 -24.71 11.62 -22.19
N ALA A 186 -25.20 12.36 -21.19
CA ALA A 186 -26.30 11.93 -20.33
C ALA A 186 -27.64 11.79 -21.08
N GLN A 187 -27.88 12.63 -22.09
CA GLN A 187 -29.04 12.51 -22.99
C GLN A 187 -28.95 11.23 -23.83
N GLY A 188 -27.81 10.99 -24.49
CA GLY A 188 -27.61 9.78 -25.31
C GLY A 188 -27.75 8.48 -24.52
N LEU A 189 -27.32 8.45 -23.25
CA LEU A 189 -27.56 7.31 -22.35
C LEU A 189 -29.04 7.07 -22.05
N SER A 190 -29.84 8.15 -21.96
CA SER A 190 -31.26 8.04 -21.63
C SER A 190 -32.06 7.53 -22.85
N GLU A 191 -31.67 7.93 -24.05
CA GLU A 191 -32.21 7.42 -25.31
C GLU A 191 -31.83 5.94 -25.54
N ALA A 192 -30.58 5.56 -25.27
CA ALA A 192 -30.13 4.17 -25.40
C ALA A 192 -30.81 3.22 -24.39
N ALA A 193 -31.06 3.69 -23.17
CA ALA A 193 -31.78 2.92 -22.14
C ALA A 193 -33.25 2.65 -22.53
N GLN A 194 -33.88 3.55 -23.30
CA GLN A 194 -35.24 3.36 -23.82
C GLN A 194 -35.28 2.39 -25.00
N ALA A 195 -34.14 2.10 -25.63
CA ALA A 195 -34.02 1.17 -26.74
C ALA A 195 -33.66 -0.27 -26.30
N ASP A 196 -33.68 -0.59 -25.00
CA ASP A 196 -33.34 -1.91 -24.41
C ASP A 196 -31.96 -2.47 -24.82
N VAL A 197 -31.06 -1.59 -25.25
CA VAL A 197 -29.67 -1.98 -25.55
C VAL A 197 -28.90 -1.96 -24.23
N ALA A 198 -28.37 -3.11 -23.81
CA ALA A 198 -27.46 -3.22 -22.68
C ALA A 198 -26.19 -2.41 -22.96
N ALA A 199 -26.23 -1.11 -22.68
CA ALA A 199 -25.12 -0.21 -22.88
C ALA A 199 -24.03 -0.54 -21.85
N GLU A 200 -22.88 -0.94 -22.35
CA GLU A 200 -21.65 -1.05 -21.56
C GLU A 200 -21.43 0.28 -20.82
N LEU A 201 -21.11 0.22 -19.52
CA LEU A 201 -20.92 1.39 -18.65
C LEU A 201 -19.61 2.12 -19.01
N VAL A 202 -19.56 2.73 -20.18
CA VAL A 202 -18.40 3.50 -20.67
C VAL A 202 -18.44 4.89 -20.04
N PRO A 203 -17.43 5.27 -19.24
CA PRO A 203 -17.37 6.60 -18.64
C PRO A 203 -17.11 7.68 -19.69
N LEU A 204 -17.68 8.87 -19.47
CA LEU A 204 -17.23 10.07 -20.18
C LEU A 204 -15.94 10.58 -19.56
N GLU A 205 -14.87 10.64 -20.35
CA GLU A 205 -13.62 11.29 -19.94
C GLU A 205 -13.65 12.78 -20.30
N LEU A 206 -13.52 13.64 -19.29
CA LEU A 206 -13.40 15.08 -19.48
C LEU A 206 -11.95 15.50 -19.73
N PRO A 207 -11.73 16.65 -20.39
CA PRO A 207 -10.41 17.20 -20.63
C PRO A 207 -9.58 17.36 -19.35
N GLU A 208 -8.26 17.25 -19.50
CA GLU A 208 -7.34 17.43 -18.39
C GLU A 208 -7.43 18.84 -17.80
N CYS A 209 -7.47 18.92 -16.48
CA CYS A 209 -7.60 20.17 -15.77
C CYS A 209 -6.69 20.22 -14.54
N ASN A 210 -6.44 21.44 -14.07
CA ASN A 210 -5.70 21.69 -12.83
C ASN A 210 -6.61 21.46 -11.61
N SER A 211 -6.04 21.49 -10.41
CA SER A 211 -6.75 21.24 -9.15
C SER A 211 -7.92 22.21 -8.90
N PHE A 212 -7.82 23.47 -9.37
CA PHE A 212 -8.86 24.48 -9.24
C PHE A 212 -10.08 24.14 -10.11
N LEU A 213 -9.87 23.98 -11.42
CA LEU A 213 -10.92 23.61 -12.37
C LEU A 213 -11.58 22.28 -12.03
N ARG A 214 -10.79 21.31 -11.56
CA ARG A 214 -11.29 20.02 -11.05
C ARG A 214 -12.30 20.24 -9.92
N LYS A 215 -11.99 21.12 -8.96
CA LYS A 215 -12.88 21.42 -7.83
C LYS A 215 -14.17 22.11 -8.27
N VAL A 216 -14.09 23.03 -9.24
CA VAL A 216 -15.26 23.69 -9.84
C VAL A 216 -16.14 22.67 -10.54
N LEU A 217 -15.55 21.78 -11.35
CA LEU A 217 -16.28 20.72 -12.06
C LEU A 217 -16.96 19.74 -11.12
N HIS A 218 -16.31 19.28 -10.05
CA HIS A 218 -16.97 18.43 -9.05
C HIS A 218 -18.21 19.10 -8.44
N GLY A 219 -18.15 20.40 -8.17
CA GLY A 219 -19.31 21.16 -7.69
C GLY A 219 -20.43 21.22 -8.72
N ALA A 220 -20.10 21.58 -9.97
CA ALA A 220 -21.07 21.69 -11.06
C ALA A 220 -21.73 20.35 -11.40
N LEU A 221 -20.98 19.25 -11.40
CA LEU A 221 -21.50 17.91 -11.69
C LEU A 221 -22.40 17.39 -10.58
N SER A 222 -22.05 17.64 -9.32
CA SER A 222 -22.87 17.26 -8.17
C SER A 222 -24.19 18.03 -8.10
N GLU A 223 -24.22 19.29 -8.57
CA GLU A 223 -25.45 20.09 -8.69
C GLU A 223 -26.31 19.68 -9.90
N PHE A 224 -25.67 19.17 -10.95
CA PHE A 224 -26.34 18.82 -12.19
C PHE A 224 -27.16 17.53 -12.09
N ASP A 225 -26.55 16.44 -11.63
CA ASP A 225 -27.24 15.16 -11.48
C ASP A 225 -26.62 14.36 -10.32
N PRO A 226 -27.37 14.14 -9.22
CA PRO A 226 -26.90 13.34 -8.10
C PRO A 226 -26.50 11.93 -8.49
N GLN A 227 -27.03 11.34 -9.57
CA GLN A 227 -26.71 9.98 -10.06
C GLN A 227 -25.32 9.87 -10.71
N LEU A 228 -24.62 11.00 -10.91
CA LEU A 228 -23.28 10.98 -11.45
C LEU A 228 -22.26 10.59 -10.39
N LEU A 229 -21.41 9.62 -10.71
CA LEU A 229 -20.18 9.32 -9.98
C LEU A 229 -19.00 9.94 -10.75
N VAL A 230 -18.24 10.80 -10.07
CA VAL A 230 -17.07 11.47 -10.65
C VAL A 230 -15.79 10.93 -10.04
N GLU A 231 -14.95 10.32 -10.86
CA GLU A 231 -13.64 9.82 -10.45
C GLU A 231 -12.52 10.68 -11.03
N THR A 232 -11.52 10.99 -10.22
CA THR A 232 -10.31 11.66 -10.69
C THR A 232 -9.28 10.63 -11.13
N ARG A 233 -8.76 10.78 -12.34
CA ARG A 233 -7.68 9.97 -12.93
C ARG A 233 -6.42 10.82 -13.13
N PRO A 234 -5.21 10.24 -13.02
CA PRO A 234 -3.98 10.96 -13.36
C PRO A 234 -4.03 11.48 -14.80
N GLY A 235 -3.53 12.70 -15.02
CA GLY A 235 -3.38 13.29 -16.36
C GLY A 235 -1.97 13.09 -16.91
N SER A 236 -1.67 13.81 -17.99
CA SER A 236 -0.36 13.83 -18.65
C SER A 236 0.80 14.30 -17.77
N THR A 237 0.52 15.11 -16.74
CA THR A 237 1.52 15.62 -15.80
C THR A 237 1.04 15.47 -14.35
N PRO A 238 1.94 15.50 -13.34
CA PRO A 238 1.57 15.41 -11.93
C PRO A 238 0.58 16.50 -11.45
N TYR A 239 0.50 17.62 -12.17
CA TYR A 239 -0.36 18.76 -11.83
C TYR A 239 -1.70 18.75 -12.58
N LYS A 240 -1.88 17.82 -13.51
CA LYS A 240 -3.09 17.66 -14.31
C LYS A 240 -3.82 16.39 -13.93
N SER A 241 -5.14 16.44 -13.98
CA SER A 241 -5.99 15.26 -13.78
C SER A 241 -7.13 15.24 -14.78
N LYS A 242 -7.57 14.04 -15.16
CA LYS A 242 -8.81 13.82 -15.91
C LYS A 242 -9.94 13.51 -14.94
N LEU A 243 -11.16 13.81 -15.34
CA LEU A 243 -12.36 13.37 -14.63
C LEU A 243 -13.07 12.33 -15.49
N ALA A 244 -13.33 11.16 -14.92
CA ALA A 244 -14.19 10.14 -15.50
C ALA A 244 -15.56 10.21 -14.84
N VAL A 245 -16.60 10.42 -15.64
CA VAL A 245 -17.98 10.58 -15.18
C VAL A 245 -18.75 9.32 -15.55
N TYR A 246 -19.40 8.70 -14.57
CA TYR A 246 -20.27 7.53 -14.73
C TYR A 246 -21.69 7.91 -14.30
N LYS A 247 -22.70 7.34 -14.96
CA LYS A 247 -24.09 7.44 -14.54
C LYS A 247 -24.47 6.10 -13.92
N MET A 248 -24.75 6.11 -12.62
CA MET A 248 -24.99 4.89 -11.84
C MET A 248 -26.10 5.13 -10.84
N THR A 249 -26.92 4.11 -10.59
CA THR A 249 -27.88 4.12 -9.47
C THR A 249 -27.13 4.17 -8.13
N GLU A 250 -27.82 4.51 -7.05
CA GLU A 250 -27.19 4.51 -5.71
C GLU A 250 -26.70 3.12 -5.33
N GLU A 251 -27.45 2.07 -5.68
CA GLU A 251 -27.06 0.67 -5.49
C GLU A 251 -25.77 0.33 -6.26
N GLN A 252 -25.68 0.75 -7.53
CA GLN A 252 -24.47 0.56 -8.34
C GLN A 252 -23.27 1.32 -7.78
N LYS A 253 -23.47 2.54 -7.27
CA LYS A 253 -22.40 3.32 -6.63
C LYS A 253 -21.88 2.65 -5.37
N VAL A 254 -22.77 2.11 -4.53
CA VAL A 254 -22.38 1.36 -3.33
C VAL A 254 -21.55 0.14 -3.73
N SER A 255 -22.02 -0.66 -4.69
CA SER A 255 -21.29 -1.83 -5.19
C SER A 255 -19.92 -1.45 -5.79
N HIS A 256 -19.86 -0.40 -6.60
CA HIS A 256 -18.61 0.09 -7.20
C HIS A 256 -17.61 0.57 -6.15
N ARG A 257 -18.06 1.30 -5.12
CA ARG A 257 -17.22 1.73 -3.98
C ARG A 257 -16.70 0.52 -3.20
N ALA A 258 -17.55 -0.48 -2.94
CA ALA A 258 -17.17 -1.70 -2.25
C ALA A 258 -16.11 -2.48 -3.05
N ALA A 259 -16.32 -2.68 -4.36
CA ALA A 259 -15.37 -3.35 -5.24
C ALA A 259 -14.01 -2.61 -5.30
N LYS A 260 -14.04 -1.28 -5.36
CA LYS A 260 -12.83 -0.44 -5.33
C LYS A 260 -12.11 -0.51 -3.99
N CYS A 261 -12.83 -0.51 -2.88
CA CYS A 261 -12.27 -0.69 -1.55
C CYS A 261 -11.61 -2.07 -1.42
N ALA A 262 -12.30 -3.14 -1.84
CA ALA A 262 -11.76 -4.49 -1.84
C ALA A 262 -10.50 -4.62 -2.71
N LYS A 263 -10.46 -3.96 -3.88
CA LYS A 263 -9.24 -3.88 -4.69
C LYS A 263 -8.10 -3.20 -3.93
N LYS A 264 -8.33 -2.01 -3.36
CA LYS A 264 -7.30 -1.28 -2.61
C LYS A 264 -6.81 -2.02 -1.37
N LEU A 265 -7.69 -2.78 -0.71
CA LEU A 265 -7.34 -3.58 0.45
C LEU A 265 -6.43 -4.76 0.04
N ARG A 266 -6.74 -5.43 -1.07
CA ARG A 266 -5.84 -6.44 -1.67
C ARG A 266 -4.48 -5.84 -2.03
N ASP A 267 -4.46 -4.68 -2.69
CA ASP A 267 -3.21 -3.99 -3.01
C ASP A 267 -2.41 -3.63 -1.73
N LEU A 268 -3.10 -3.34 -0.62
CA LEU A 268 -2.46 -3.09 0.69
C LEU A 268 -1.90 -4.37 1.31
N GLU A 269 -2.59 -5.49 1.21
CA GLU A 269 -2.11 -6.81 1.65
C GLU A 269 -0.88 -7.26 0.86
N GLU A 270 -0.88 -7.09 -0.45
CA GLU A 270 0.30 -7.37 -1.30
C GLU A 270 1.49 -6.50 -0.89
N ARG A 271 1.25 -5.22 -0.61
CA ARG A 271 2.28 -4.30 -0.11
C ARG A 271 2.73 -4.59 1.32
N ALA A 272 1.88 -5.18 2.14
CA ALA A 272 2.27 -5.62 3.48
C ALA A 272 3.39 -6.65 3.37
N GLY A 273 3.35 -7.49 2.33
CA GLY A 273 4.38 -8.44 1.95
C GLY A 273 4.92 -9.17 3.18
N PHE A 274 6.19 -8.97 3.51
CA PHE A 274 6.84 -9.72 4.60
C PHE A 274 6.20 -9.51 5.99
N LEU A 275 5.45 -8.44 6.21
CA LEU A 275 4.65 -8.25 7.43
C LEU A 275 3.65 -9.40 7.65
N ARG A 276 3.14 -10.02 6.57
CA ARG A 276 2.25 -11.20 6.63
C ARG A 276 2.95 -12.37 7.33
N VAL A 277 4.21 -12.64 6.99
CA VAL A 277 5.01 -13.73 7.57
C VAL A 277 5.26 -13.47 9.05
N PHE A 278 5.66 -12.25 9.42
CA PHE A 278 5.83 -11.88 10.83
C PHE A 278 4.54 -12.03 11.65
N ARG A 279 3.39 -11.62 11.09
CA ARG A 279 2.08 -11.82 11.75
C ARG A 279 1.75 -13.31 11.89
N ALA A 280 2.05 -14.12 10.89
CA ALA A 280 1.83 -15.57 10.94
C ALA A 280 2.69 -16.23 12.03
N LEU A 281 3.97 -15.87 12.14
CA LEU A 281 4.87 -16.34 13.20
C LEU A 281 4.32 -15.97 14.59
N SER A 282 3.97 -14.69 14.78
CA SER A 282 3.38 -14.21 16.03
C SER A 282 2.06 -14.90 16.37
N LYS A 283 1.22 -15.21 15.38
CA LYS A 283 -0.04 -15.93 15.61
C LYS A 283 0.19 -17.41 15.96
N ALA A 284 1.18 -18.05 15.35
CA ALA A 284 1.45 -19.47 15.54
C ALA A 284 2.05 -19.80 16.91
N GLN A 285 2.71 -18.83 17.56
CA GLN A 285 3.30 -18.98 18.92
C GLN A 285 4.20 -20.21 19.04
N ARG A 286 4.90 -20.56 17.96
CA ARG A 286 5.91 -21.64 17.97
C ARG A 286 7.22 -21.12 18.56
N PRO A 287 7.98 -21.95 19.29
CA PRO A 287 9.30 -21.54 19.78
C PRO A 287 10.15 -21.00 18.64
N LEU A 288 10.72 -19.81 18.84
CA LEU A 288 11.58 -19.14 17.87
C LEU A 288 13.02 -19.15 18.39
N VAL A 289 13.92 -19.74 17.63
CA VAL A 289 15.34 -19.87 17.96
C VAL A 289 16.14 -18.95 17.05
N GLY A 290 16.96 -18.09 17.64
CA GLY A 290 17.93 -17.27 16.91
C GLY A 290 19.31 -17.44 17.50
N HIS A 291 20.33 -17.07 16.73
CA HIS A 291 21.72 -17.05 17.17
C HIS A 291 22.29 -15.65 16.94
N ASN A 292 23.16 -15.21 17.84
CA ASN A 292 23.95 -13.99 17.73
C ASN A 292 25.41 -14.35 17.97
#